data_AF-A0A7R9AJ49-F1
#
_entry.id   AF-A0A7R9AJ49-F1
#
_cell.length_a   1.000
_cell.length_b   1.000
_cell.length_c   1.000
_cell.angle_alpha   90.00
_cell.angle_beta   90.00
_cell.angle_gamma   90.00
#
_symmetry.space_group_name_H-M   'P 1'
#
loop_
_entity.id
_entity.type
_entity.pdbx_description
1 polymer ?
#
loop_
_entity_poly.entity_id
_entity_poly.type
_entity_poly.pdbx_seq_one_letter_code
_entity_poly.pdbx_strand_id
1 'polypeptide(L)'
;DSTTIPWDELEEYEPEDEEAEEEEEIAPEKTEKQKPVKAEKVKKVEDDEMEVSFKDTNAEYAYPPLSILGKSAGKPAVGDIKAQANLIKRTLQNFGIEVEMDEVSIGPTVTRYAMKPAEGIKLSRIVALKQDLALSLAAHPIRIEAPIPGKSLVGIEIPNTVKSSVGLGSLLEEKEYQGSEKNLLVALGKGVTGRAYFKDLAKMPHLLIAGTTGSGKSVTVHNIILSLLYRNSPDELRLIMVDPKRVELTLYNNIPHLLTPVIKEPKKAIMALRWAAKEMERRYDILEGHSVRDILSYHDNIMRPWYEEHEGEELEGYPDKPEKMPYIVVIIDELADIMQAYPRELEAGIVRLAQMSRAVGIHLILSTQRPSVNVITGLIKANVPSRLALQVASQIDSRTILDGPGAEALLGKGDTLFQGSDMNKPE
;
A
#
# COMPACT_ATOMS: atom_id res chain seq x y z
N ASP A 1 58.91 -37.83 -12.00
CA ASP A 1 59.74 -38.56 -12.97
C ASP A 1 59.18 -38.45 -14.37
N SER A 2 60.06 -37.95 -15.22
CA SER A 2 60.01 -37.85 -16.66
C SER A 2 59.69 -39.18 -17.33
N THR A 3 58.90 -39.17 -18.42
CA THR A 3 59.38 -39.63 -19.74
C THR A 3 58.40 -39.26 -20.85
N THR A 4 58.90 -38.40 -21.73
CA THR A 4 58.49 -38.03 -23.10
C THR A 4 58.53 -39.20 -24.09
N ILE A 5 57.63 -39.22 -25.08
CA ILE A 5 57.91 -39.56 -26.51
C ILE A 5 56.83 -38.83 -27.40
N PRO A 6 56.98 -38.74 -28.74
CA PRO A 6 57.57 -37.61 -29.45
C PRO A 6 56.62 -36.94 -30.47
N TRP A 7 57.09 -35.84 -31.02
CA TRP A 7 56.54 -35.08 -32.14
C TRP A 7 56.64 -35.84 -33.46
N ASP A 8 55.61 -35.74 -34.29
CA ASP A 8 55.71 -35.44 -35.73
C ASP A 8 54.32 -35.10 -36.29
N GLU A 9 54.30 -34.21 -37.29
CA GLU A 9 53.17 -33.78 -38.15
C GLU A 9 52.21 -32.70 -37.61
N LEU A 10 52.57 -31.42 -37.78
CA LEU A 10 52.21 -30.64 -38.98
C LEU A 10 52.61 -29.15 -38.83
N GLU A 11 53.66 -28.82 -39.59
CA GLU A 11 53.88 -27.63 -40.44
C GLU A 11 53.14 -26.33 -40.12
N GLU A 12 53.87 -25.29 -39.71
CA GLU A 12 54.44 -24.19 -40.55
C GLU A 12 53.42 -23.05 -40.67
N TYR A 13 53.71 -21.75 -40.55
CA TYR A 13 54.88 -20.86 -40.61
C TYR A 13 54.23 -19.46 -40.37
N GLU A 14 54.81 -18.36 -39.91
CA GLU A 14 56.00 -17.97 -39.16
C GLU A 14 55.72 -16.50 -38.71
N PRO A 15 56.50 -15.95 -37.77
CA PRO A 15 56.42 -14.60 -37.24
C PRO A 15 57.15 -13.60 -38.16
N GLU A 16 57.15 -12.29 -37.91
CA GLU A 16 58.16 -11.54 -37.13
C GLU A 16 57.69 -10.06 -37.17
N ASP A 17 57.68 -9.33 -36.04
CA ASP A 17 58.81 -8.53 -35.52
C ASP A 17 59.30 -7.51 -36.58
N GLU A 18 59.55 -6.23 -36.35
CA GLU A 18 59.89 -5.34 -35.25
C GLU A 18 59.72 -3.94 -35.92
N GLU A 19 59.44 -2.79 -35.30
CA GLU A 19 60.28 -2.01 -34.40
C GLU A 19 59.60 -0.62 -34.28
N ALA A 20 59.65 -0.01 -33.10
CA ALA A 20 59.46 1.44 -32.89
C ALA A 20 60.77 2.15 -33.33
N GLU A 21 60.82 3.39 -33.83
CA GLU A 21 60.50 4.72 -33.30
C GLU A 21 60.49 5.68 -34.53
N GLU A 22 59.88 6.87 -34.59
CA GLU A 22 60.17 8.11 -33.86
C GLU A 22 59.04 9.15 -34.11
N GLU A 23 59.00 10.15 -33.23
CA GLU A 23 58.06 11.27 -33.16
C GLU A 23 58.11 12.23 -34.37
N GLU A 24 56.95 12.75 -34.82
CA GLU A 24 56.89 14.08 -35.43
C GLU A 24 55.58 14.83 -35.11
N GLU A 25 55.80 16.06 -34.64
CA GLU A 25 55.03 17.29 -34.53
C GLU A 25 53.50 17.35 -34.75
N ILE A 26 52.85 17.98 -33.77
CA ILE A 26 51.43 18.34 -33.71
C ILE A 26 51.20 19.65 -34.49
N ALA A 27 50.30 19.61 -35.48
CA ALA A 27 49.57 20.77 -36.00
C ALA A 27 48.06 20.47 -36.12
N PRO A 28 47.17 21.45 -35.92
CA PRO A 28 45.88 21.22 -35.28
C PRO A 28 44.77 20.88 -36.28
N GLU A 29 44.10 19.74 -36.07
CA GLU A 29 42.89 19.40 -36.80
C GLU A 29 41.63 19.91 -36.08
N LYS A 30 40.99 20.85 -36.77
CA LYS A 30 39.63 21.41 -36.64
C LYS A 30 38.74 20.82 -35.54
N THR A 31 38.44 21.67 -34.56
CA THR A 31 37.32 21.53 -33.63
C THR A 31 36.00 21.49 -34.40
N GLU A 32 35.44 20.29 -34.57
CA GLU A 32 33.99 20.14 -34.72
C GLU A 32 33.34 20.57 -33.41
N LYS A 33 32.65 21.70 -33.46
CA LYS A 33 31.80 22.22 -32.39
C LYS A 33 30.80 21.14 -31.98
N GLN A 34 31.07 20.48 -30.86
CA GLN A 34 30.08 19.69 -30.14
C GLN A 34 28.88 20.61 -29.87
N LYS A 35 27.74 20.26 -30.48
CA LYS A 35 26.46 20.89 -30.17
C LYS A 35 26.18 20.61 -28.69
N PRO A 36 25.85 21.64 -27.88
CA PRO A 36 25.50 21.42 -26.49
C PRO A 36 24.27 20.51 -26.44
N VAL A 37 24.40 19.42 -25.68
CA VAL A 37 23.30 18.55 -25.29
C VAL A 37 22.23 19.44 -24.68
N LYS A 38 21.08 19.56 -25.36
CA LYS A 38 19.93 20.32 -24.88
C LYS A 38 19.52 19.75 -23.53
N ALA A 39 19.75 20.51 -22.46
CA ALA A 39 19.05 20.34 -21.21
C ALA A 39 17.55 20.32 -21.52
N GLU A 40 16.90 19.18 -21.28
CA GLU A 40 15.45 19.08 -21.36
C GLU A 40 14.85 20.14 -20.42
N LYS A 41 14.16 21.10 -21.04
CA LYS A 41 13.40 22.12 -20.33
C LYS A 41 12.40 21.41 -19.41
N VAL A 42 12.63 21.48 -18.11
CA VAL A 42 11.60 21.27 -17.08
C VAL A 42 10.41 22.15 -17.49
N LYS A 43 9.29 21.52 -17.87
CA LYS A 43 8.07 22.26 -18.16
C LYS A 43 7.67 22.98 -16.87
N LYS A 44 7.84 24.31 -16.84
CA LYS A 44 7.21 25.15 -15.82
C LYS A 44 5.71 24.92 -15.92
N VAL A 45 5.16 24.23 -14.93
CA VAL A 45 3.71 24.13 -14.70
C VAL A 45 3.29 25.54 -14.29
N GLU A 46 2.63 26.28 -15.18
CA GLU A 46 2.00 27.57 -14.89
C GLU A 46 1.03 27.42 -13.70
N ASP A 47 1.06 28.42 -12.81
CA ASP A 47 0.21 28.53 -11.61
C ASP A 47 -1.22 28.92 -12.02
N ASP A 48 -1.99 27.96 -12.54
CA ASP A 48 -3.45 28.04 -12.42
C ASP A 48 -3.80 27.62 -10.98
N GLU A 49 -4.41 28.50 -10.19
CA GLU A 49 -4.87 28.12 -8.86
C GLU A 49 -6.02 27.09 -8.98
N MET A 50 -5.95 26.03 -8.20
CA MET A 50 -6.98 25.01 -8.17
C MET A 50 -8.20 25.53 -7.41
N GLU A 51 -9.38 25.55 -8.04
CA GLU A 51 -10.63 25.87 -7.35
C GLU A 51 -10.94 24.78 -6.31
N VAL A 52 -10.85 25.15 -5.04
CA VAL A 52 -11.18 24.28 -3.90
C VAL A 52 -12.36 24.89 -3.13
N SER A 53 -13.33 24.06 -2.76
CA SER A 53 -14.53 24.52 -2.06
C SER A 53 -14.65 23.91 -0.67
N PHE A 54 -14.52 24.77 0.34
CA PHE A 54 -14.97 24.49 1.71
C PHE A 54 -16.35 25.11 1.88
N LYS A 55 -17.39 24.35 1.53
CA LYS A 55 -18.75 24.73 1.95
C LYS A 55 -18.96 24.19 3.35
N ASP A 56 -19.06 25.10 4.32
CA ASP A 56 -19.56 24.77 5.65
C ASP A 56 -21.01 24.30 5.52
N THR A 57 -21.22 23.02 5.72
CA THR A 57 -22.57 22.48 5.83
C THR A 57 -22.93 22.54 7.31
N ASN A 58 -23.34 23.71 7.81
CA ASN A 58 -23.88 23.88 9.17
C ASN A 58 -25.19 23.08 9.42
N ALA A 59 -25.52 22.13 8.55
CA ALA A 59 -26.65 21.22 8.67
C ALA A 59 -26.18 19.88 9.24
N GLU A 60 -26.98 19.31 10.13
CA GLU A 60 -26.76 17.99 10.71
C GLU A 60 -26.57 16.95 9.59
N TYR A 61 -25.39 16.34 9.52
CA TYR A 61 -25.05 15.42 8.45
C TYR A 61 -25.73 14.08 8.67
N ALA A 62 -26.67 13.73 7.78
CA ALA A 62 -27.34 12.44 7.81
C ALA A 62 -26.42 11.34 7.28
N TYR A 63 -25.85 10.53 8.18
CA TYR A 63 -25.03 9.38 7.80
C TYR A 63 -25.85 8.32 7.06
N PRO A 64 -25.26 7.64 6.06
CA PRO A 64 -25.93 6.56 5.35
C PRO A 64 -26.22 5.37 6.29
N PRO A 65 -27.40 4.73 6.20
CA PRO A 65 -27.73 3.61 7.07
C PRO A 65 -26.96 2.34 6.65
N LEU A 66 -26.46 1.55 7.61
CA LEU A 66 -25.74 0.30 7.36
C LEU A 66 -26.54 -0.72 6.53
N SER A 67 -27.86 -0.61 6.51
CA SER A 67 -28.78 -1.52 5.79
C SER A 67 -28.57 -1.52 4.26
N ILE A 68 -27.93 -0.50 3.68
CA ILE A 68 -27.63 -0.47 2.24
C ILE A 68 -26.34 -1.22 1.89
N LEU A 69 -25.55 -1.62 2.88
CA LEU A 69 -24.30 -2.35 2.67
C LEU A 69 -24.54 -3.87 2.63
N GLY A 70 -23.82 -4.54 1.73
CA GLY A 70 -23.80 -6.00 1.67
C GLY A 70 -23.16 -6.62 2.92
N LYS A 71 -23.83 -7.62 3.49
CA LYS A 71 -23.30 -8.44 4.59
C LYS A 71 -22.45 -9.60 4.08
N SER A 72 -21.65 -10.17 4.98
CA SER A 72 -20.88 -11.39 4.72
C SER A 72 -21.83 -12.55 4.37
N ALA A 73 -21.45 -13.35 3.37
CA ALA A 73 -22.29 -14.43 2.88
C ALA A 73 -21.50 -15.73 2.68
N GLY A 74 -22.21 -16.86 2.84
CA GLY A 74 -21.63 -18.20 2.77
C GLY A 74 -20.96 -18.63 4.08
N LYS A 75 -20.77 -19.93 4.22
CA LYS A 75 -19.95 -20.54 5.29
C LYS A 75 -18.74 -21.19 4.63
N PRO A 76 -17.52 -20.94 5.12
CA PRO A 76 -16.36 -21.61 4.57
C PRO A 76 -16.49 -23.11 4.80
N ALA A 77 -16.24 -23.90 3.76
CA ALA A 77 -16.12 -25.34 3.90
C ALA A 77 -14.67 -25.73 3.67
N VAL A 78 -14.20 -26.64 4.51
CA VAL A 78 -12.87 -27.23 4.44
C VAL A 78 -13.06 -28.71 4.14
N GLY A 79 -12.10 -29.32 3.43
CA GLY A 79 -12.07 -30.77 3.28
C GLY A 79 -11.84 -31.48 4.62
N ASP A 80 -11.44 -32.74 4.58
CA ASP A 80 -11.08 -33.47 5.80
C ASP A 80 -9.82 -32.87 6.43
N ILE A 81 -10.02 -32.08 7.48
CA ILE A 81 -8.98 -31.38 8.25
C ILE A 81 -7.94 -32.36 8.79
N LYS A 82 -8.37 -33.52 9.31
CA LYS A 82 -7.46 -34.51 9.88
C LYS A 82 -6.64 -35.19 8.79
N ALA A 83 -7.27 -35.50 7.66
CA ALA A 83 -6.56 -36.07 6.53
C ALA A 83 -5.51 -35.09 5.98
N GLN A 84 -5.85 -33.80 5.82
CA GLN A 84 -4.89 -32.78 5.38
C GLN A 84 -3.75 -32.57 6.39
N ALA A 85 -4.04 -32.50 7.68
CA ALA A 85 -3.01 -32.38 8.71
C ALA A 85 -2.04 -33.58 8.70
N ASN A 86 -2.56 -34.80 8.57
CA ASN A 86 -1.74 -36.01 8.44
C ASN A 86 -0.92 -36.02 7.15
N LEU A 87 -1.46 -35.50 6.05
CA LEU A 87 -0.77 -35.38 4.78
C LEU A 87 0.39 -34.39 4.86
N ILE A 88 0.18 -33.21 5.45
CA ILE A 88 1.25 -32.24 5.76
C ILE A 88 2.37 -32.92 6.55
N LYS A 89 2.01 -33.56 7.68
CA LYS A 89 2.97 -34.22 8.57
C LYS A 89 3.78 -35.30 7.84
N ARG A 90 3.10 -36.18 7.09
CA ARG A 90 3.73 -37.28 6.34
C ARG A 90 4.65 -36.75 5.24
N THR A 91 4.24 -35.71 4.52
CA THR A 91 5.03 -35.12 3.45
C THR A 91 6.32 -34.52 3.99
N LEU A 92 6.25 -33.75 5.08
CA LEU A 92 7.45 -33.22 5.73
C LEU A 92 8.35 -34.34 6.28
N GLN A 93 7.77 -35.38 6.86
CA GLN A 93 8.51 -36.54 7.37
C GLN A 93 9.28 -37.27 6.26
N ASN A 94 8.72 -37.38 5.05
CA ASN A 94 9.41 -37.98 3.90
C ASN A 94 10.68 -37.21 3.50
N PHE A 95 10.74 -35.91 3.80
CA PHE A 95 11.93 -35.06 3.59
C PHE A 95 12.84 -34.98 4.84
N GLY A 96 12.60 -35.83 5.84
CA GLY A 96 13.35 -35.86 7.10
C GLY A 96 13.11 -34.62 7.97
N ILE A 97 11.90 -34.04 7.89
CA ILE A 97 11.47 -32.92 8.73
C ILE A 97 10.35 -33.43 9.65
N GLU A 98 10.71 -33.69 10.90
CA GLU A 98 9.73 -34.07 11.92
C GLU A 98 8.98 -32.83 12.44
N VAL A 99 7.65 -32.91 12.43
CA VAL A 99 6.76 -31.86 12.93
C VAL A 99 5.64 -32.46 13.78
N GLU A 100 5.20 -31.69 14.77
CA GLU A 100 3.98 -31.93 15.52
C GLU A 100 2.88 -30.98 15.02
N MET A 101 1.71 -31.51 14.66
CA MET A 101 0.58 -30.68 14.24
C MET A 101 -0.09 -30.06 15.47
N ASP A 102 -0.47 -28.79 15.38
CA ASP A 102 -1.10 -28.02 16.44
C ASP A 102 -2.51 -27.57 15.98
N GLU A 103 -2.95 -26.37 16.35
CA GLU A 103 -4.25 -25.80 16.01
C GLU A 103 -4.49 -25.65 14.50
N VAL A 104 -5.76 -25.79 14.12
CA VAL A 104 -6.24 -25.48 12.77
C VAL A 104 -7.23 -24.33 12.85
N SER A 105 -6.92 -23.23 12.16
CA SER A 105 -7.78 -22.04 12.10
C SER A 105 -8.46 -21.94 10.75
N ILE A 106 -9.80 -22.00 10.74
CA ILE A 106 -10.60 -21.90 9.51
C ILE A 106 -10.97 -20.44 9.29
N GLY A 107 -10.38 -19.84 8.25
CA GLY A 107 -10.70 -18.48 7.81
C GLY A 107 -11.75 -18.46 6.69
N PRO A 108 -12.12 -17.25 6.22
CA PRO A 108 -13.09 -17.11 5.13
C PRO A 108 -12.66 -17.73 3.80
N THR A 109 -11.37 -17.59 3.45
CA THR A 109 -10.81 -17.98 2.14
C THR A 109 -9.78 -19.10 2.24
N VAL A 110 -9.05 -19.17 3.35
CA VAL A 110 -7.99 -20.14 3.62
C VAL A 110 -8.17 -20.77 4.99
N THR A 111 -7.62 -21.96 5.16
CA THR A 111 -7.45 -22.64 6.45
C THR A 111 -5.96 -22.68 6.78
N ARG A 112 -5.59 -22.22 7.98
CA ARG A 112 -4.21 -22.28 8.47
C ARG A 112 -4.03 -23.50 9.35
N TYR A 113 -3.12 -24.38 8.95
CA TYR A 113 -2.65 -25.52 9.72
C TYR A 113 -1.37 -25.14 10.43
N ALA A 114 -1.41 -25.00 11.76
CA ALA A 114 -0.22 -24.70 12.55
C ALA A 114 0.53 -25.99 12.91
N MET A 115 1.84 -25.90 12.98
CA MET A 115 2.71 -27.02 13.36
C MET A 115 3.97 -26.53 14.07
N LYS A 116 4.51 -27.37 14.94
CA LYS A 116 5.78 -27.16 15.64
C LYS A 116 6.86 -28.05 15.04
N PRO A 117 7.91 -27.49 14.41
CA PRO A 117 9.06 -28.28 13.98
C PRO A 117 9.86 -28.81 15.16
N ALA A 118 10.45 -29.99 15.02
CA ALA A 118 11.41 -30.50 16.00
C ALA A 118 12.63 -29.58 16.15
N GLU A 119 13.31 -29.66 17.30
CA GLU A 119 14.48 -28.83 17.59
C GLU A 119 15.60 -29.04 16.57
N GLY A 120 16.30 -27.96 16.23
CA GLY A 120 17.39 -27.98 15.23
C GLY A 120 16.93 -27.92 13.77
N ILE A 121 15.63 -28.02 13.47
CA ILE A 121 15.12 -27.85 12.10
C ILE A 121 15.15 -26.37 11.71
N LYS A 122 15.92 -26.04 10.68
CA LYS A 122 15.92 -24.70 10.07
C LYS A 122 14.61 -24.42 9.35
N LEU A 123 13.95 -23.31 9.67
CA LEU A 123 12.70 -22.88 9.02
C LEU A 123 12.82 -22.75 7.49
N SER A 124 14.00 -22.37 6.99
CA SER A 124 14.25 -22.28 5.54
C SER A 124 14.06 -23.62 4.81
N ARG A 125 14.31 -24.77 5.47
CA ARG A 125 14.05 -26.09 4.89
C ARG A 125 12.56 -26.33 4.67
N ILE A 126 11.71 -25.87 5.59
CA ILE A 126 10.25 -26.01 5.49
C ILE A 126 9.72 -25.10 4.38
N VAL A 127 10.17 -23.85 4.36
CA VAL A 127 9.76 -22.87 3.33
C VAL A 127 10.17 -23.34 1.93
N ALA A 128 11.32 -24.00 1.79
CA ALA A 128 11.79 -24.55 0.52
C ALA A 128 10.88 -25.65 -0.05
N LEU A 129 10.15 -26.39 0.80
CA LEU A 129 9.23 -27.47 0.39
C LEU A 129 7.83 -26.97 -0.02
N LYS A 130 7.66 -25.66 -0.24
CA LYS A 130 6.37 -25.07 -0.66
C LYS A 130 5.77 -25.77 -1.89
N GLN A 131 6.58 -26.08 -2.90
CA GLN A 131 6.10 -26.72 -4.13
C GLN A 131 5.72 -28.19 -3.90
N ASP A 132 6.54 -28.93 -3.15
CA ASP A 132 6.26 -30.33 -2.80
C ASP A 132 4.99 -30.48 -1.95
N LEU A 133 4.81 -29.57 -0.99
CA LEU A 133 3.59 -29.51 -0.17
C LEU A 133 2.38 -29.18 -1.04
N ALA A 134 2.48 -28.20 -1.94
CA ALA A 134 1.39 -27.84 -2.85
C ALA A 134 0.97 -29.05 -3.72
N LEU A 135 1.95 -29.78 -4.26
CA LEU A 135 1.72 -31.00 -5.05
C LEU A 135 1.05 -32.08 -4.20
N SER A 136 1.60 -32.37 -3.02
CA SER A 136 1.07 -33.39 -2.13
C SER A 136 -0.36 -33.09 -1.68
N LEU A 137 -0.67 -31.82 -1.41
CA LEU A 137 -1.99 -31.39 -0.93
C LEU A 137 -3.00 -31.20 -2.07
N ALA A 138 -2.57 -31.33 -3.32
CA ALA A 138 -3.34 -30.94 -4.51
C ALA A 138 -3.92 -29.51 -4.38
N ALA A 139 -3.14 -28.61 -3.77
CA ALA A 139 -3.56 -27.25 -3.47
C ALA A 139 -2.54 -26.26 -4.00
N HIS A 140 -2.98 -25.36 -4.88
CA HIS A 140 -2.15 -24.26 -5.37
C HIS A 140 -3.00 -22.99 -5.56
N PRO A 141 -2.52 -21.82 -5.13
CA PRO A 141 -1.29 -21.60 -4.35
C PRO A 141 -1.47 -21.97 -2.87
N ILE A 142 -0.35 -22.26 -2.18
CA ILE A 142 -0.29 -22.32 -0.71
C ILE A 142 0.67 -21.24 -0.19
N ARG A 143 0.51 -20.83 1.06
CA ARG A 143 1.42 -19.91 1.76
C ARG A 143 1.97 -20.58 3.02
N ILE A 144 3.27 -20.38 3.26
CA ILE A 144 3.95 -20.86 4.47
C ILE A 144 4.35 -19.64 5.29
N GLU A 145 3.78 -19.50 6.47
CA GLU A 145 4.06 -18.44 7.43
C GLU A 145 5.03 -18.98 8.50
N ALA A 146 6.28 -18.52 8.46
CA ALA A 146 7.34 -19.03 9.33
C ALA A 146 8.18 -17.89 9.95
N PRO A 147 8.20 -17.73 11.28
CA PRO A 147 7.19 -18.21 12.24
C PRO A 147 5.86 -17.45 12.11
N ILE A 148 4.78 -18.00 12.67
CA ILE A 148 3.54 -17.26 12.93
C ILE A 148 3.83 -16.15 13.95
N PRO A 149 3.45 -14.88 13.68
CA PRO A 149 3.67 -13.77 14.60
C PRO A 149 3.18 -14.07 16.03
N GLY A 150 4.06 -13.86 17.01
CA GLY A 150 3.76 -14.11 18.43
C GLY A 150 3.68 -15.58 18.85
N LYS A 151 3.95 -16.55 17.96
CA LYS A 151 3.92 -18.00 18.27
C LYS A 151 5.19 -18.70 17.81
N SER A 152 5.59 -19.76 18.51
CA SER A 152 6.69 -20.66 18.12
C SER A 152 6.22 -21.75 17.16
N LEU A 153 5.41 -21.37 16.17
CA LEU A 153 4.74 -22.28 15.22
C LEU A 153 5.00 -21.85 13.78
N VAL A 154 4.87 -22.80 12.86
CA VAL A 154 4.83 -22.58 11.41
C VAL A 154 3.40 -22.81 10.94
N GLY A 155 2.87 -21.88 10.14
CA GLY A 155 1.54 -21.99 9.55
C GLY A 155 1.62 -22.39 8.07
N ILE A 156 0.83 -23.38 7.66
CA ILE A 156 0.58 -23.65 6.24
C ILE A 156 -0.87 -23.25 5.93
N GLU A 157 -1.02 -22.28 5.05
CA GLU A 157 -2.32 -21.78 4.61
C GLU A 157 -2.71 -22.46 3.30
N ILE A 158 -3.87 -23.14 3.36
CA ILE A 158 -4.43 -23.92 2.25
C ILE A 158 -5.77 -23.28 1.87
N PRO A 159 -6.04 -23.05 0.57
CA PRO A 159 -7.34 -22.55 0.12
C PRO A 159 -8.50 -23.46 0.54
N ASN A 160 -9.59 -22.85 1.02
CA ASN A 160 -10.81 -23.56 1.32
C ASN A 160 -11.47 -24.10 0.04
N THR A 161 -12.19 -25.22 0.15
CA THR A 161 -12.96 -25.78 -0.97
C THR A 161 -14.17 -24.91 -1.30
N VAL A 162 -14.80 -24.32 -0.28
CA VAL A 162 -15.81 -23.27 -0.43
C VAL A 162 -15.37 -22.04 0.34
N LYS A 163 -15.28 -20.91 -0.35
CA LYS A 163 -14.92 -19.60 0.22
C LYS A 163 -16.18 -18.85 0.65
N SER A 164 -16.12 -18.13 1.77
CA SER A 164 -17.16 -17.16 2.15
C SER A 164 -16.75 -15.75 1.77
N SER A 165 -17.71 -14.90 1.40
CA SER A 165 -17.47 -13.48 1.15
C SER A 165 -17.49 -12.69 2.44
N VAL A 166 -16.58 -11.72 2.54
CA VAL A 166 -16.56 -10.74 3.65
C VAL A 166 -17.20 -9.46 3.14
N GLY A 167 -18.41 -9.17 3.64
CA GLY A 167 -19.16 -7.96 3.26
C GLY A 167 -18.81 -6.79 4.18
N LEU A 168 -18.67 -5.59 3.60
CA LEU A 168 -18.34 -4.37 4.35
C LEU A 168 -19.38 -4.08 5.45
N GLY A 169 -20.67 -4.31 5.20
CA GLY A 169 -21.72 -4.09 6.19
C GLY A 169 -21.49 -4.89 7.47
N SER A 170 -21.03 -6.15 7.36
CA SER A 170 -20.68 -6.95 8.54
C SER A 170 -19.45 -6.45 9.28
N LEU A 171 -18.48 -5.84 8.59
CA LEU A 171 -17.32 -5.26 9.25
C LEU A 171 -17.71 -3.98 9.99
N LEU A 172 -18.51 -3.12 9.36
CA LEU A 172 -18.91 -1.87 9.99
C LEU A 172 -19.88 -2.10 11.15
N GLU A 173 -20.64 -3.20 11.18
CA GLU A 173 -21.49 -3.60 12.31
C GLU A 173 -20.70 -4.07 13.56
N GLU A 174 -19.40 -4.37 13.43
CA GLU A 174 -18.59 -4.81 14.57
C GLU A 174 -18.49 -3.71 15.63
N LYS A 175 -18.57 -4.11 16.90
CA LYS A 175 -18.51 -3.19 18.05
C LYS A 175 -17.22 -2.36 18.07
N GLU A 176 -16.11 -2.95 17.62
CA GLU A 176 -14.82 -2.26 17.55
C GLU A 176 -14.84 -1.07 16.58
N TYR A 177 -15.60 -1.16 15.50
CA TYR A 177 -15.77 -0.07 14.55
C TYR A 177 -16.80 0.96 15.04
N GLN A 178 -17.99 0.49 15.46
CA GLN A 178 -19.08 1.37 15.91
C GLN A 178 -18.71 2.17 17.16
N GLY A 179 -17.95 1.59 18.09
CA GLY A 179 -17.54 2.23 19.34
C GLY A 179 -16.20 2.96 19.27
N SER A 180 -15.64 3.21 18.08
CA SER A 180 -14.33 3.86 17.94
C SER A 180 -14.47 5.35 17.65
N GLU A 181 -13.80 6.17 18.46
CA GLU A 181 -13.68 7.63 18.30
C GLU A 181 -12.68 8.08 17.22
N LYS A 182 -11.84 7.18 16.68
CA LYS A 182 -10.69 7.56 15.83
C LYS A 182 -11.10 7.96 14.41
N ASN A 183 -11.36 9.23 14.05
CA ASN A 183 -11.90 9.69 12.74
C ASN A 183 -11.40 9.01 11.45
N LEU A 184 -10.17 8.49 11.39
CA LEU A 184 -9.64 7.81 10.20
C LEU A 184 -9.51 6.28 10.34
N LEU A 185 -10.37 5.65 11.15
CA LEU A 185 -10.50 4.19 11.22
C LEU A 185 -11.10 3.61 9.92
N VAL A 186 -10.40 2.64 9.34
CA VAL A 186 -10.78 1.94 8.10
C VAL A 186 -10.89 0.43 8.34
N ALA A 187 -11.90 -0.19 7.73
CA ALA A 187 -12.08 -1.63 7.75
C ALA A 187 -11.30 -2.28 6.60
N LEU A 188 -10.32 -3.12 6.93
CA LEU A 188 -9.48 -3.80 5.93
C LEU A 188 -10.04 -5.16 5.50
N GLY A 189 -10.67 -5.89 6.42
CA GLY A 189 -11.21 -7.22 6.13
C GLY A 189 -11.30 -8.12 7.36
N LYS A 190 -11.23 -9.44 7.12
CA LYS A 190 -11.10 -10.45 8.17
C LYS A 190 -9.81 -11.23 7.97
N GLY A 191 -9.08 -11.47 9.06
CA GLY A 191 -7.90 -12.33 9.04
C GLY A 191 -8.25 -13.81 8.93
N VAL A 192 -7.24 -14.66 8.88
CA VAL A 192 -7.41 -16.13 8.76
C VAL A 192 -8.13 -16.77 9.94
N THR A 193 -8.20 -16.10 11.08
CA THR A 193 -8.93 -16.54 12.27
C THR A 193 -10.39 -16.08 12.26
N GLY A 194 -10.81 -15.34 11.22
CA GLY A 194 -12.15 -14.76 11.09
C GLY A 194 -12.34 -13.44 11.84
N ARG A 195 -11.34 -12.98 12.61
CA ARG A 195 -11.36 -11.68 13.31
C ARG A 195 -11.36 -10.54 12.31
N ALA A 196 -12.20 -9.52 12.54
CA ALA A 196 -12.16 -8.28 11.76
C ALA A 196 -10.87 -7.50 12.03
N TYR A 197 -10.32 -6.87 10.99
CA TYR A 197 -9.14 -6.03 11.07
C TYR A 197 -9.50 -4.60 10.71
N PHE A 198 -9.39 -3.72 11.70
CA PHE A 198 -9.50 -2.28 11.55
C PHE A 198 -8.14 -1.64 11.73
N LYS A 199 -7.87 -0.59 10.95
CA LYS A 199 -6.64 0.19 11.07
C LYS A 199 -6.93 1.67 11.00
N ASP A 200 -6.10 2.46 11.65
CA ASP A 200 -6.27 3.91 11.75
C ASP A 200 -5.28 4.61 10.81
N LEU A 201 -5.78 5.27 9.77
CA LEU A 201 -4.95 6.01 8.82
C LEU A 201 -4.22 7.18 9.49
N ALA A 202 -4.72 7.74 10.59
CA ALA A 202 -4.00 8.79 11.33
C ALA A 202 -2.70 8.27 11.96
N LYS A 203 -2.69 6.99 12.39
CA LYS A 203 -1.50 6.31 12.90
C LYS A 203 -0.61 5.76 11.79
N MET A 204 -1.20 5.49 10.62
CA MET A 204 -0.57 4.98 9.42
C MET A 204 -0.64 6.05 8.33
N PRO A 205 0.06 7.19 8.50
CA PRO A 205 -0.32 8.48 7.93
C PRO A 205 -0.48 8.45 6.40
N HIS A 206 0.25 7.56 5.74
CA HIS A 206 0.14 7.32 4.31
C HIS A 206 0.07 5.81 4.05
N LEU A 207 -0.73 5.42 3.06
CA LEU A 207 -0.98 4.04 2.68
C LEU A 207 -0.66 3.83 1.19
N LEU A 208 0.17 2.83 0.89
CA LEU A 208 0.42 2.36 -0.46
C LEU A 208 -0.35 1.06 -0.73
N ILE A 209 -1.16 1.03 -1.78
CA ILE A 209 -1.99 -0.12 -2.17
C ILE A 209 -1.56 -0.60 -3.56
N ALA A 210 -1.23 -1.87 -3.71
CA ALA A 210 -0.86 -2.40 -5.01
C ALA A 210 -1.37 -3.81 -5.26
N GLY A 211 -1.72 -4.12 -6.50
CA GLY A 211 -2.22 -5.42 -6.92
C GLY A 211 -2.63 -5.43 -8.38
N THR A 212 -2.56 -6.58 -9.05
CA THR A 212 -2.87 -6.68 -10.48
C THR A 212 -4.38 -6.54 -10.76
N THR A 213 -4.76 -6.40 -12.03
CA THR A 213 -6.17 -6.42 -12.44
C THR A 213 -6.88 -7.68 -11.92
N GLY A 214 -8.07 -7.52 -11.34
CA GLY A 214 -8.85 -8.64 -10.77
C GLY A 214 -8.41 -9.09 -9.38
N SER A 215 -7.31 -8.55 -8.83
CA SER A 215 -6.86 -8.86 -7.47
C SER A 215 -7.81 -8.36 -6.38
N GLY A 216 -8.63 -7.34 -6.67
CA GLY A 216 -9.53 -6.69 -5.71
C GLY A 216 -9.10 -5.27 -5.29
N LYS A 217 -8.08 -4.68 -5.94
CA LYS A 217 -7.55 -3.34 -5.62
C LYS A 217 -8.65 -2.28 -5.55
N SER A 218 -9.44 -2.13 -6.62
CA SER A 218 -10.48 -1.09 -6.67
C SER A 218 -11.50 -1.27 -5.54
N VAL A 219 -12.00 -2.49 -5.34
CA VAL A 219 -12.92 -2.82 -4.23
C VAL A 219 -12.33 -2.47 -2.87
N THR A 220 -11.03 -2.70 -2.67
CA THR A 220 -10.34 -2.34 -1.42
C THR A 220 -10.26 -0.82 -1.23
N VAL A 221 -9.96 -0.07 -2.29
CA VAL A 221 -10.00 1.41 -2.25
C VAL A 221 -11.40 1.91 -1.91
N HIS A 222 -12.45 1.34 -2.53
CA HIS A 222 -13.84 1.67 -2.20
C HIS A 222 -14.19 1.33 -0.75
N ASN A 223 -13.77 0.18 -0.24
CA ASN A 223 -14.00 -0.20 1.17
C ASN A 223 -13.37 0.79 2.13
N ILE A 224 -12.16 1.26 1.85
CA ILE A 224 -11.48 2.29 2.65
C ILE A 224 -12.25 3.61 2.59
N ILE A 225 -12.61 4.09 1.40
CA ILE A 225 -13.39 5.33 1.24
C ILE A 225 -14.71 5.24 1.99
N LEU A 226 -15.46 4.16 1.82
CA LEU A 226 -16.75 3.96 2.49
C LEU A 226 -16.59 3.88 4.01
N SER A 227 -15.54 3.22 4.52
CA SER A 227 -15.25 3.23 5.96
C SER A 227 -15.07 4.66 6.48
N LEU A 228 -14.42 5.54 5.72
CA LEU A 228 -14.26 6.93 6.11
C LEU A 228 -15.60 7.69 6.04
N LEU A 229 -16.37 7.53 4.98
CA LEU A 229 -17.66 8.23 4.79
C LEU A 229 -18.73 7.83 5.81
N TYR A 230 -18.74 6.59 6.27
CA TYR A 230 -19.73 6.09 7.25
C TYR A 230 -19.53 6.61 8.67
N ARG A 231 -18.47 7.39 8.94
CA ARG A 231 -18.17 7.90 10.27
C ARG A 231 -17.62 9.31 10.31
N ASN A 232 -17.50 9.97 9.17
CA ASN A 232 -17.10 11.38 9.13
C ASN A 232 -18.11 12.18 8.30
N SER A 233 -18.53 13.30 8.85
CA SER A 233 -19.21 14.36 8.11
C SER A 233 -18.20 15.12 7.22
N PRO A 234 -18.67 15.92 6.24
CA PRO A 234 -17.81 16.80 5.44
C PRO A 234 -17.02 17.83 6.26
N ASP A 235 -17.49 18.16 7.46
CA ASP A 235 -16.82 19.10 8.37
C ASP A 235 -15.68 18.44 9.15
N GLU A 236 -15.66 17.10 9.21
CA GLU A 236 -14.60 16.31 9.85
C GLU A 236 -13.62 15.73 8.83
N LEU A 237 -14.09 15.46 7.60
CA LEU A 237 -13.30 14.82 6.55
C LEU A 237 -13.55 15.46 5.18
N ARG A 238 -12.46 15.79 4.52
CA ARG A 238 -12.41 16.27 3.14
C ARG A 238 -11.56 15.35 2.27
N LEU A 239 -11.98 15.19 1.02
CA LEU A 239 -11.38 14.24 0.07
C LEU A 239 -10.90 14.96 -1.19
N ILE A 240 -9.71 14.57 -1.66
CA ILE A 240 -9.22 14.86 -3.01
C ILE A 240 -9.06 13.53 -3.71
N MET A 241 -9.74 13.34 -4.83
CA MET A 241 -9.71 12.08 -5.58
C MET A 241 -9.10 12.28 -6.97
N VAL A 242 -8.14 11.43 -7.31
CA VAL A 242 -7.46 11.41 -8.61
C VAL A 242 -7.71 10.06 -9.28
N ASP A 243 -8.38 10.10 -10.42
CA ASP A 243 -8.73 8.94 -11.25
C ASP A 243 -8.42 9.24 -12.73
N PRO A 244 -7.18 8.97 -13.17
CA PRO A 244 -6.77 9.23 -14.55
C PRO A 244 -7.51 8.35 -15.56
N LYS A 245 -8.01 7.17 -15.14
CA LYS A 245 -8.72 6.21 -16.00
C LYS A 245 -10.21 6.52 -16.12
N ARG A 246 -10.77 7.31 -15.20
CA ARG A 246 -12.18 7.74 -15.16
C ARG A 246 -13.17 6.61 -14.88
N VAL A 247 -12.70 5.49 -14.34
CA VAL A 247 -13.50 4.27 -14.16
C VAL A 247 -13.98 4.11 -12.72
N GLU A 248 -13.11 4.41 -11.75
CA GLU A 248 -13.30 3.96 -10.37
C GLU A 248 -13.83 5.09 -9.49
N LEU A 249 -13.13 6.23 -9.41
CA LEU A 249 -13.48 7.26 -8.42
C LEU A 249 -14.48 8.29 -8.95
N THR A 250 -14.75 8.33 -10.25
CA THR A 250 -15.71 9.27 -10.84
C THR A 250 -17.13 9.11 -10.28
N LEU A 251 -17.47 7.95 -9.72
CA LEU A 251 -18.74 7.68 -9.04
C LEU A 251 -18.95 8.51 -7.77
N TYR A 252 -17.88 9.04 -7.18
CA TYR A 252 -17.95 9.88 -5.98
C TYR A 252 -18.20 11.36 -6.30
N ASN A 253 -18.29 11.76 -7.57
CA ASN A 253 -18.65 13.14 -7.87
C ASN A 253 -19.97 13.51 -7.19
N ASN A 254 -20.03 14.74 -6.66
CA ASN A 254 -21.16 15.32 -5.93
C ASN A 254 -21.36 14.87 -4.48
N ILE A 255 -20.48 14.02 -3.91
CA ILE A 255 -20.48 13.87 -2.45
C ILE A 255 -19.98 15.18 -1.79
N PRO A 256 -20.53 15.58 -0.64
CA PRO A 256 -20.17 16.86 -0.01
C PRO A 256 -18.74 16.88 0.55
N HIS A 257 -18.12 15.72 0.74
CA HIS A 257 -16.74 15.60 1.23
C HIS A 257 -15.68 16.02 0.20
N LEU A 258 -16.00 16.08 -1.10
CA LEU A 258 -15.02 16.41 -2.12
C LEU A 258 -14.64 17.90 -2.08
N LEU A 259 -13.34 18.18 -2.04
CA LEU A 259 -12.79 19.53 -2.15
C LEU A 259 -12.81 20.08 -3.59
N THR A 260 -12.79 19.16 -4.54
CA THR A 260 -12.78 19.40 -5.99
C THR A 260 -13.53 18.27 -6.68
N PRO A 261 -14.10 18.48 -7.87
CA PRO A 261 -14.46 17.38 -8.74
C PRO A 261 -13.31 16.40 -8.94
N VAL A 262 -13.63 15.12 -9.17
CA VAL A 262 -12.63 14.07 -9.34
C VAL A 262 -11.66 14.42 -10.46
N ILE A 263 -10.38 14.44 -10.13
CA ILE A 263 -9.31 14.90 -11.01
C ILE A 263 -8.96 13.80 -12.00
N LYS A 264 -8.99 14.13 -13.29
CA LYS A 264 -8.75 13.19 -14.40
C LYS A 264 -7.41 13.44 -15.08
N GLU A 265 -6.92 14.67 -15.05
CA GLU A 265 -5.72 15.08 -15.78
C GLU A 265 -4.47 14.99 -14.89
N PRO A 266 -3.38 14.35 -15.33
CA PRO A 266 -2.16 14.23 -14.53
C PRO A 266 -1.58 15.58 -14.08
N LYS A 267 -1.64 16.62 -14.93
CA LYS A 267 -1.18 17.98 -14.58
C LYS A 267 -1.96 18.53 -13.38
N LYS A 268 -3.29 18.37 -13.35
CA LYS A 268 -4.14 18.81 -12.24
C LYS A 268 -3.89 18.00 -10.96
N ALA A 269 -3.51 16.73 -11.08
CA ALA A 269 -3.11 15.94 -9.92
C ALA A 269 -1.85 16.51 -9.24
N ILE A 270 -0.86 16.95 -10.03
CA ILE A 270 0.31 17.66 -9.49
C ILE A 270 -0.09 18.96 -8.79
N MET A 271 -1.02 19.72 -9.38
CA MET A 271 -1.53 20.96 -8.79
C MET A 271 -2.25 20.69 -7.46
N ALA A 272 -3.02 19.60 -7.35
CA ALA A 272 -3.68 19.20 -6.12
C ALA A 272 -2.70 18.83 -5.00
N LEU A 273 -1.59 18.15 -5.33
CA LEU A 273 -0.54 17.86 -4.35
C LEU A 273 0.18 19.14 -3.89
N ARG A 274 0.40 20.09 -4.79
CA ARG A 274 0.95 21.42 -4.42
C ARG A 274 0.01 22.20 -3.52
N TRP A 275 -1.28 22.20 -3.84
CA TRP A 275 -2.31 22.80 -3.00
C TRP A 275 -2.33 22.16 -1.61
N ALA A 276 -2.31 20.82 -1.53
CA ALA A 276 -2.26 20.12 -0.26
C ALA A 276 -1.00 20.46 0.55
N ALA A 277 0.13 20.68 -0.10
CA ALA A 277 1.37 21.11 0.57
C ALA A 277 1.28 22.57 1.08
N LYS A 278 0.59 23.46 0.36
CA LYS A 278 0.33 24.83 0.83
C LYS A 278 -0.65 24.84 2.00
N GLU A 279 -1.69 24.02 1.96
CA GLU A 279 -2.62 23.83 3.08
C GLU A 279 -1.93 23.21 4.29
N MET A 280 -0.99 22.28 4.09
CA MET A 280 -0.14 21.75 5.15
C MET A 280 0.63 22.87 5.88
N GLU A 281 1.24 23.80 5.14
CA GLU A 281 1.94 24.95 5.72
C GLU A 281 0.98 25.87 6.48
N ARG A 282 -0.16 26.22 5.87
CA ARG A 282 -1.19 27.05 6.53
C ARG A 282 -1.64 26.45 7.85
N ARG A 283 -1.85 25.14 7.91
CA ARG A 283 -2.23 24.44 9.14
C ARG A 283 -1.14 24.49 10.19
N TYR A 284 0.13 24.36 9.80
CA TYR A 284 1.23 24.54 10.76
C TYR A 284 1.21 25.93 11.39
N ASP A 285 0.99 26.99 10.60
CA ASP A 285 0.88 28.36 11.13
C ASP A 285 -0.28 28.49 12.14
N ILE A 286 -1.43 27.86 11.86
CA ILE A 286 -2.57 27.82 12.79
C ILE A 286 -2.24 27.07 14.08
N LEU A 287 -1.62 25.89 13.96
CA LEU A 287 -1.22 25.08 15.12
C LEU A 287 -0.22 25.84 16.00
N GLU A 288 0.77 26.51 15.38
CA GLU A 288 1.75 27.34 16.08
C GLU A 288 1.09 28.55 16.76
N GLY A 289 0.18 29.24 16.08
CA GLY A 289 -0.58 30.37 16.64
C GLY A 289 -1.39 30.01 17.89
N HIS A 290 -1.88 28.77 17.96
CA HIS A 290 -2.56 28.23 19.15
C HIS A 290 -1.65 27.44 20.11
N SER A 291 -0.34 27.36 19.84
CA SER A 291 0.63 26.60 20.64
C SER A 291 0.27 25.12 20.84
N VAL A 292 -0.33 24.50 19.82
CA VAL A 292 -0.68 23.07 19.81
C VAL A 292 0.21 22.30 18.82
N ARG A 293 0.49 21.03 19.11
CA ARG A 293 1.48 20.24 18.37
C ARG A 293 0.92 19.52 17.13
N ASP A 294 -0.37 19.23 17.12
CA ASP A 294 -1.03 18.40 16.11
C ASP A 294 -2.53 18.73 16.02
N ILE A 295 -3.15 18.30 14.92
CA ILE A 295 -4.56 18.52 14.61
C ILE A 295 -5.49 17.95 15.69
N LEU A 296 -5.13 16.82 16.29
CA LEU A 296 -5.95 16.22 17.36
C LEU A 296 -5.96 17.14 18.58
N SER A 297 -4.80 17.66 18.96
CA SER A 297 -4.65 18.63 20.05
C SER A 297 -5.39 19.93 19.75
N TYR A 298 -5.42 20.37 18.49
CA TYR A 298 -6.23 21.51 18.06
C TYR A 298 -7.74 21.23 18.19
N HIS A 299 -8.19 20.06 17.73
CA HIS A 299 -9.59 19.65 17.86
C HIS A 299 -10.03 19.57 19.32
N ASP A 300 -9.24 18.90 20.16
CA ASP A 300 -9.62 18.60 21.54
C ASP A 300 -9.50 19.81 22.48
N ASN A 301 -8.53 20.70 22.27
CA ASN A 301 -8.25 21.79 23.20
C ASN A 301 -8.71 23.17 22.74
N ILE A 302 -8.94 23.37 21.43
CA ILE A 302 -9.28 24.68 20.85
C ILE A 302 -10.66 24.62 20.20
N MET A 303 -10.80 23.81 19.16
CA MET A 303 -11.98 23.82 18.32
C MET A 303 -13.21 23.28 19.06
N ARG A 304 -13.19 22.03 19.53
CA ARG A 304 -14.37 21.41 20.16
C ARG A 304 -14.85 22.17 21.40
N PRO A 305 -13.98 22.55 22.37
CA PRO A 305 -14.43 23.32 23.53
C PRO A 305 -15.09 24.64 23.15
N TRP A 306 -14.55 25.36 22.17
CA TRP A 306 -15.12 26.62 21.72
C TRP A 306 -16.53 26.44 21.13
N TYR A 307 -16.72 25.41 20.30
CA TYR A 307 -18.04 25.13 19.70
C TYR A 307 -19.05 24.62 20.72
N GLU A 308 -18.62 23.85 21.74
CA GLU A 308 -19.47 23.41 22.85
C GLU A 308 -19.91 24.59 23.74
N GLU A 309 -19.00 25.54 24.01
CA GLU A 309 -19.31 26.74 24.80
C GLU A 309 -20.31 27.69 24.13
N HIS A 310 -20.36 27.70 22.79
CA HIS A 310 -21.22 28.57 21.99
C HIS A 310 -22.36 27.79 21.30
N GLU A 311 -22.72 26.62 21.84
CA GLU A 311 -23.78 25.79 21.28
C GLU A 311 -25.14 26.53 21.32
N GLY A 312 -25.79 26.63 20.17
CA GLY A 312 -27.08 27.32 20.03
C GLY A 312 -26.97 28.83 19.73
N GLU A 313 -25.76 29.38 19.65
CA GLU A 313 -25.52 30.77 19.25
C GLU A 313 -25.37 30.94 17.73
N GLU A 314 -25.62 32.14 17.23
CA GLU A 314 -25.36 32.49 15.83
C GLU A 314 -23.87 32.78 15.64
N LEU A 315 -23.11 31.75 15.23
CA LEU A 315 -21.64 31.78 15.19
C LEU A 315 -21.04 32.62 14.04
N GLU A 316 -21.84 33.32 13.24
CA GLU A 316 -21.37 34.09 12.09
C GLU A 316 -20.87 35.46 12.55
N GLY A 317 -19.63 35.82 12.20
CA GLY A 317 -19.02 37.10 12.59
C GLY A 317 -18.33 37.14 13.96
N TYR A 318 -18.27 36.02 14.70
CA TYR A 318 -17.45 35.93 15.92
C TYR A 318 -15.96 36.10 15.59
N PRO A 319 -15.26 37.09 16.19
CA PRO A 319 -13.88 37.43 15.83
C PRO A 319 -12.86 36.35 16.20
N ASP A 320 -13.10 35.61 17.29
CA ASP A 320 -12.20 34.60 17.82
C ASP A 320 -12.66 33.17 17.50
N LYS A 321 -13.56 32.99 16.52
CA LYS A 321 -14.06 31.68 16.13
C LYS A 321 -12.92 30.85 15.54
N PRO A 322 -12.56 29.70 16.13
CA PRO A 322 -11.54 28.83 15.58
C PRO A 322 -12.01 28.24 14.25
N GLU A 323 -11.13 28.24 13.26
CA GLU A 323 -11.41 27.65 11.96
C GLU A 323 -11.59 26.14 12.11
N LYS A 324 -12.62 25.57 11.45
CA LYS A 324 -12.76 24.12 11.35
C LYS A 324 -11.61 23.56 10.53
N MET A 325 -10.94 22.54 11.07
CA MET A 325 -9.81 21.90 10.40
C MET A 325 -10.13 20.42 10.12
N PRO A 326 -10.90 20.08 9.06
CA PRO A 326 -11.19 18.68 8.73
C PRO A 326 -9.90 17.92 8.37
N TYR A 327 -9.88 16.61 8.63
CA TYR A 327 -8.87 15.75 8.02
C TYR A 327 -8.98 15.82 6.49
N ILE A 328 -7.84 15.78 5.79
CA ILE A 328 -7.81 15.71 4.32
C ILE A 328 -7.20 14.37 3.91
N VAL A 329 -7.90 13.61 3.08
CA VAL A 329 -7.34 12.39 2.48
C VAL A 329 -7.25 12.56 0.97
N VAL A 330 -6.02 12.50 0.45
CA VAL A 330 -5.73 12.53 -0.99
C VAL A 330 -5.61 11.10 -1.49
N ILE A 331 -6.46 10.72 -2.44
CA ILE A 331 -6.57 9.36 -2.97
C ILE A 331 -6.19 9.37 -4.44
N ILE A 332 -5.18 8.56 -4.81
CA ILE A 332 -4.73 8.37 -6.18
C ILE A 332 -4.97 6.92 -6.59
N ASP A 333 -5.92 6.69 -7.51
CA ASP A 333 -6.31 5.32 -7.93
C ASP A 333 -5.24 4.60 -8.78
N GLU A 334 -4.53 5.33 -9.63
CA GLU A 334 -3.45 4.77 -10.44
C GLU A 334 -2.30 5.76 -10.53
N LEU A 335 -1.35 5.63 -9.61
CA LEU A 335 -0.20 6.54 -9.58
C LEU A 335 0.71 6.34 -10.80
N ALA A 336 0.70 5.15 -11.44
CA ALA A 336 1.55 4.85 -12.60
C ALA A 336 1.25 5.75 -13.81
N ASP A 337 -0.03 6.08 -14.04
CA ASP A 337 -0.45 6.92 -15.17
C ASP A 337 0.07 8.36 -15.01
N ILE A 338 0.18 8.82 -13.77
CA ILE A 338 0.73 10.15 -13.45
C ILE A 338 2.26 10.11 -13.47
N MET A 339 2.87 9.05 -12.92
CA MET A 339 4.33 8.84 -12.95
C MET A 339 4.87 8.79 -14.40
N GLN A 340 4.10 8.26 -15.34
CA GLN A 340 4.52 8.23 -16.75
C GLN A 340 4.64 9.64 -17.36
N ALA A 341 3.81 10.58 -16.91
CA ALA A 341 3.75 11.93 -17.47
C ALA A 341 4.58 12.96 -16.67
N TYR A 342 4.60 12.83 -15.34
CA TYR A 342 5.20 13.80 -14.40
C TYR A 342 5.91 13.08 -13.23
N PRO A 343 6.95 12.25 -13.50
CA PRO A 343 7.56 11.41 -12.47
C PRO A 343 8.21 12.22 -11.35
N ARG A 344 8.94 13.29 -11.71
CA ARG A 344 9.70 14.10 -10.75
C ARG A 344 8.78 14.90 -9.85
N GLU A 345 7.77 15.53 -10.44
CA GLU A 345 6.82 16.37 -9.72
C GLU A 345 5.91 15.55 -8.81
N LEU A 346 5.47 14.36 -9.26
CA LEU A 346 4.65 13.47 -8.45
C LEU A 346 5.44 12.94 -7.25
N GLU A 347 6.65 12.42 -7.47
CA GLU A 347 7.49 11.89 -6.40
C GLU A 347 7.83 12.98 -5.37
N ALA A 348 8.22 14.17 -5.81
CA ALA A 348 8.52 15.28 -4.92
C ALA A 348 7.28 15.71 -4.10
N GLY A 349 6.10 15.75 -4.71
CA GLY A 349 4.84 16.07 -4.02
C GLY A 349 4.46 15.04 -2.97
N ILE A 350 4.56 13.74 -3.32
CA ILE A 350 4.31 12.64 -2.39
C ILE A 350 5.28 12.70 -1.21
N VAL A 351 6.58 12.82 -1.47
CA VAL A 351 7.61 12.83 -0.41
C VAL A 351 7.41 14.00 0.54
N ARG A 352 7.19 15.22 0.03
CA ARG A 352 6.98 16.41 0.85
C ARG A 352 5.80 16.25 1.81
N LEU A 353 4.66 15.80 1.29
CA LEU A 353 3.48 15.54 2.12
C LEU A 353 3.75 14.40 3.10
N ALA A 354 4.27 13.29 2.62
CA ALA A 354 4.48 12.10 3.43
C ALA A 354 5.41 12.31 4.65
N GLN A 355 6.33 13.27 4.54
CA GLN A 355 7.26 13.62 5.63
C GLN A 355 6.64 14.48 6.71
N MET A 356 5.72 15.38 6.36
CA MET A 356 5.33 16.49 7.23
C MET A 356 3.83 16.60 7.47
N SER A 357 2.98 15.89 6.72
CA SER A 357 1.55 16.19 6.72
C SER A 357 0.72 15.43 7.76
N ARG A 358 1.33 14.45 8.44
CA ARG A 358 0.69 13.67 9.52
C ARG A 358 0.15 14.56 10.65
N ALA A 359 0.97 15.48 11.17
CA ALA A 359 0.61 16.27 12.35
C ALA A 359 -0.55 17.23 12.06
N VAL A 360 -0.69 17.68 10.81
CA VAL A 360 -1.75 18.60 10.36
C VAL A 360 -2.95 17.88 9.76
N GLY A 361 -3.03 16.55 9.87
CA GLY A 361 -4.19 15.76 9.46
C GLY A 361 -4.40 15.64 7.95
N ILE A 362 -3.33 15.66 7.16
CA ILE A 362 -3.38 15.40 5.72
C ILE A 362 -2.73 14.04 5.45
N HIS A 363 -3.45 13.17 4.75
CA HIS A 363 -3.11 11.77 4.54
C HIS A 363 -3.13 11.40 3.06
N LEU A 364 -2.30 10.43 2.68
CA LEU A 364 -2.20 9.96 1.29
C LEU A 364 -2.62 8.49 1.20
N ILE A 365 -3.47 8.17 0.23
CA ILE A 365 -3.75 6.80 -0.20
C ILE A 365 -3.33 6.69 -1.65
N LEU A 366 -2.23 6.00 -1.89
CA LEU A 366 -1.63 5.84 -3.21
C LEU A 366 -1.92 4.43 -3.68
N SER A 367 -2.46 4.27 -4.89
CA SER A 367 -2.69 2.92 -5.43
C SER A 367 -2.24 2.75 -6.86
N THR A 368 -1.84 1.51 -7.20
CA THR A 368 -1.38 1.18 -8.54
C THR A 368 -1.64 -0.28 -8.90
N GLN A 369 -1.89 -0.54 -10.19
CA GLN A 369 -1.92 -1.90 -10.73
C GLN A 369 -0.58 -2.34 -11.30
N ARG A 370 0.43 -1.46 -11.31
CA ARG A 370 1.75 -1.68 -11.90
C ARG A 370 2.83 -1.59 -10.81
N PRO A 371 2.98 -2.64 -9.98
CA PRO A 371 3.94 -2.68 -8.87
C PRO A 371 5.39 -2.84 -9.34
N SER A 372 5.88 -1.87 -10.12
CA SER A 372 7.24 -1.81 -10.64
C SER A 372 8.07 -0.77 -9.89
N VAL A 373 9.39 -0.95 -9.87
CA VAL A 373 10.33 -0.04 -9.18
C VAL A 373 10.28 1.39 -9.74
N ASN A 374 9.90 1.55 -11.01
CA ASN A 374 9.74 2.86 -11.66
C ASN A 374 8.49 3.61 -11.21
N VAL A 375 7.50 2.89 -10.68
CA VAL A 375 6.24 3.47 -10.15
C VAL A 375 6.34 3.62 -8.64
N ILE A 376 6.76 2.55 -7.96
CA ILE A 376 6.95 2.50 -6.51
C ILE A 376 8.45 2.62 -6.23
N THR A 377 8.94 3.86 -6.28
CA THR A 377 10.36 4.16 -6.10
C THR A 377 10.79 3.97 -4.65
N GLY A 378 12.11 3.88 -4.42
CA GLY A 378 12.66 3.80 -3.05
C GLY A 378 12.27 5.00 -2.17
N LEU A 379 12.18 6.21 -2.75
CA LEU A 379 11.78 7.41 -2.02
C LEU A 379 10.31 7.36 -1.59
N ILE A 380 9.41 6.90 -2.47
CA ILE A 380 8.00 6.72 -2.08
C ILE A 380 7.90 5.69 -0.94
N LYS A 381 8.59 4.56 -1.05
CA LYS A 381 8.57 3.53 0.01
C LYS A 381 9.14 3.98 1.34
N ALA A 382 10.20 4.80 1.30
CA ALA A 382 10.82 5.32 2.52
C ALA A 382 9.89 6.24 3.31
N ASN A 383 8.97 6.94 2.64
CA ASN A 383 8.06 7.90 3.28
C ASN A 383 6.62 7.37 3.44
N VAL A 384 6.26 6.28 2.75
CA VAL A 384 4.95 5.62 2.86
C VAL A 384 5.12 4.20 3.41
N PRO A 385 5.36 4.05 4.73
CA PRO A 385 5.73 2.76 5.33
C PRO A 385 4.57 1.77 5.43
N SER A 386 3.32 2.24 5.44
CA SER A 386 2.16 1.35 5.51
C SER A 386 1.78 0.87 4.11
N ARG A 387 1.69 -0.44 3.95
CA ARG A 387 1.53 -1.10 2.67
C ARG A 387 0.41 -2.12 2.72
N LEU A 388 -0.37 -2.17 1.65
CA LEU A 388 -1.41 -3.15 1.41
C LEU A 388 -1.16 -3.77 0.04
N ALA A 389 -0.72 -5.03 0.03
CA ALA A 389 -0.48 -5.76 -1.20
C ALA A 389 -1.61 -6.77 -1.43
N LEU A 390 -2.30 -6.63 -2.55
CA LEU A 390 -3.18 -7.67 -3.07
C LEU A 390 -2.38 -8.60 -3.99
N GLN A 391 -3.06 -9.59 -4.58
CA GLN A 391 -2.44 -10.53 -5.50
C GLN A 391 -1.64 -9.81 -6.60
N VAL A 392 -0.39 -10.25 -6.78
CA VAL A 392 0.53 -9.81 -7.83
C VAL A 392 1.02 -10.98 -8.67
N ALA A 393 1.61 -10.69 -9.83
CA ALA A 393 2.02 -11.71 -10.79
C ALA A 393 3.27 -12.49 -10.35
N SER A 394 4.18 -11.86 -9.59
CA SER A 394 5.48 -12.45 -9.27
C SER A 394 6.01 -12.07 -7.89
N GLN A 395 7.01 -12.83 -7.41
CA GLN A 395 7.76 -12.47 -6.21
C GLN A 395 8.51 -11.15 -6.33
N ILE A 396 8.93 -10.78 -7.54
CA ILE A 396 9.59 -9.51 -7.81
C ILE A 396 8.62 -8.37 -7.52
N ASP A 397 7.39 -8.48 -8.01
CA ASP A 397 6.32 -7.50 -7.75
C ASP A 397 5.97 -7.43 -6.26
N SER A 398 5.91 -8.58 -5.57
CA SER A 398 5.67 -8.63 -4.12
C SER A 398 6.76 -7.88 -3.37
N ARG A 399 8.04 -8.07 -3.75
CA ARG A 399 9.18 -7.37 -3.15
C ARG A 399 9.18 -5.89 -3.47
N THR A 400 8.72 -5.49 -4.65
CA THR A 400 8.57 -4.08 -4.98
C THR A 400 7.67 -3.39 -3.96
N ILE A 401 6.60 -4.04 -3.52
CA ILE A 401 5.64 -3.47 -2.57
C ILE A 401 6.10 -3.68 -1.12
N LEU A 402 6.16 -4.94 -0.66
CA LEU A 402 6.33 -5.35 0.74
C LEU A 402 7.80 -5.52 1.19
N ASP A 403 8.76 -5.29 0.29
CA ASP A 403 10.18 -5.62 0.52
C ASP A 403 10.42 -7.13 0.82
N GLY A 404 9.42 -7.96 0.52
CA GLY A 404 9.44 -9.41 0.75
C GLY A 404 8.48 -10.18 -0.18
N PRO A 405 8.63 -11.51 -0.27
CA PRO A 405 7.69 -12.36 -0.98
C PRO A 405 6.38 -12.53 -0.19
N GLY A 406 5.34 -13.04 -0.85
CA GLY A 406 4.09 -13.45 -0.23
C GLY A 406 2.86 -13.04 -1.04
N ALA A 407 2.85 -11.84 -1.62
CA ALA A 407 1.70 -11.32 -2.34
C ALA A 407 1.41 -12.09 -3.64
N GLU A 408 2.41 -12.77 -4.22
CA GLU A 408 2.21 -13.65 -5.38
C GLU A 408 1.42 -14.93 -5.05
N ALA A 409 1.35 -15.28 -3.76
CA ALA A 409 0.67 -16.47 -3.28
C ALA A 409 -0.79 -16.20 -2.88
N LEU A 410 -1.23 -14.93 -2.93
CA LEU A 410 -2.60 -14.54 -2.61
C LEU A 410 -3.59 -15.08 -3.65
N LEU A 411 -4.85 -15.23 -3.25
CA LEU A 411 -5.90 -15.87 -4.04
C LEU A 411 -6.70 -14.90 -4.94
N GLY A 412 -6.35 -13.62 -4.94
CA GLY A 412 -7.10 -12.55 -5.59
C GLY A 412 -8.44 -12.29 -4.91
N LYS A 413 -9.34 -11.55 -5.59
CA LYS A 413 -10.69 -11.21 -5.09
C LYS A 413 -10.71 -10.58 -3.68
N GLY A 414 -9.74 -9.73 -3.37
CA GLY A 414 -9.62 -9.01 -2.10
C GLY A 414 -8.71 -9.69 -1.06
N ASP A 415 -8.17 -10.88 -1.37
CA ASP A 415 -7.14 -11.49 -0.54
C ASP A 415 -5.88 -10.61 -0.52
N THR A 416 -5.39 -10.32 0.69
CA THR A 416 -4.53 -9.17 0.96
C THR A 416 -3.49 -9.48 2.04
N LEU A 417 -2.28 -8.96 1.86
CA LEU A 417 -1.28 -8.82 2.91
C LEU A 417 -1.17 -7.36 3.34
N PHE A 418 -1.24 -7.11 4.64
CA PHE A 418 -1.10 -5.78 5.21
C PHE A 418 0.19 -5.68 6.03
N GLN A 419 0.96 -4.61 5.81
CA GLN A 419 2.16 -4.29 6.57
C GLN A 419 2.07 -2.85 7.08
N GLY A 420 1.83 -2.69 8.38
CA GLY A 420 1.83 -1.39 9.04
C GLY A 420 3.24 -0.86 9.29
N SER A 421 3.35 0.44 9.56
CA SER A 421 4.62 1.09 9.90
C SER A 421 5.32 0.52 11.16
N ASP A 422 4.54 -0.11 12.04
CA ASP A 422 4.96 -0.76 13.29
C ASP A 422 5.22 -2.27 13.12
N MET A 423 5.05 -2.81 11.90
CA MET A 423 5.10 -4.24 11.62
C MET A 423 6.37 -4.63 10.86
N ASN A 424 7.12 -5.59 11.41
CA ASN A 424 8.31 -6.16 10.76
C ASN A 424 7.99 -7.13 9.62
N LYS A 425 6.78 -7.71 9.63
CA LYS A 425 6.31 -8.67 8.61
C LYS A 425 4.85 -8.36 8.26
N PRO A 426 4.44 -8.62 7.00
CA PRO A 426 3.05 -8.53 6.61
C PRO A 426 2.20 -9.64 7.25
N GLU A 427 0.97 -9.31 7.60
CA GLU A 427 -0.08 -10.24 8.05
C GLU A 427 -1.23 -10.37 7.05
#